data_AF-A0A4Q6BKF3-F1
#
_entry.id   AF-A0A4Q6BKF3-F1
#
_cell.length_a   1.000
_cell.length_b   1.000
_cell.length_c   1.000
_cell.angle_alpha   90.00
_cell.angle_beta   90.00
_cell.angle_gamma   90.00
#
_symmetry.space_group_name_H-M   'P 1'
#
loop_
_entity.id
_entity.type
_entity.pdbx_description
1 polymer ?
#
loop_
_entity_poly.entity_id
_entity_poly.type
_entity_poly.pdbx_seq_one_letter_code
_entity_poly.pdbx_strand_id
1 'polypeptide(L)'
;MTRLLLSVLISIFASAQLFAAESKTPINKALLSKMATEYHLASVAKESSLLNFSSLLKGPGTQSHGRRCDDEQSGPSGGCVDAVCQKLGTYGCDSQSEIGAVAAICSNQYNESCLTAACNRLGTYGCDSLDEIKAVAGVCENVRSTGCVDQVCQRLGTYGCDSMTEISSAAQACSGIRDAGCISALCDRLGTYGCDSLSEIEAVAKSCKGQ
;
A
#
# COMPACT_ATOMS: atom_id res chain seq x y z
N MET A 1 -19.43 7.67 33.15
CA MET A 1 -18.27 7.31 32.30
C MET A 1 -17.32 6.28 32.92
N THR A 2 -17.61 5.69 34.08
CA THR A 2 -16.71 4.72 34.76
C THR A 2 -17.05 3.24 34.53
N ARG A 3 -18.22 2.92 33.96
CA ARG A 3 -18.65 1.53 33.73
C ARG A 3 -18.20 0.91 32.41
N LEU A 4 -17.99 1.72 31.36
CA LEU A 4 -17.54 1.23 30.04
C LEU A 4 -16.04 0.85 30.02
N LEU A 5 -15.21 1.54 30.81
CA LEU A 5 -13.79 1.20 30.94
C LEU A 5 -13.56 -0.15 31.65
N LEU A 6 -14.45 -0.53 32.57
CA LEU A 6 -14.34 -1.80 33.29
C LEU A 6 -14.67 -2.99 32.40
N SER A 7 -15.62 -2.85 31.46
CA SER A 7 -16.00 -3.92 30.52
C SER A 7 -14.92 -4.19 29.48
N VAL A 8 -14.23 -3.15 28.98
CA VAL A 8 -13.14 -3.30 28.01
C VAL A 8 -11.91 -3.95 28.65
N LEU A 9 -11.59 -3.61 29.91
CA LEU A 9 -10.47 -4.23 30.64
C LEU A 9 -10.70 -5.72 30.94
N ILE A 10 -11.95 -6.13 31.21
CA ILE A 10 -12.28 -7.55 31.46
C ILE A 10 -12.18 -8.39 30.18
N SER A 11 -12.56 -7.85 29.01
CA SER A 11 -12.41 -8.55 27.73
C SER A 11 -10.95 -8.72 27.28
N ILE A 12 -10.07 -7.78 27.63
CA ILE A 12 -8.63 -7.90 27.31
C ILE A 12 -7.94 -8.97 28.18
N PHE A 13 -8.36 -9.13 29.44
CA PHE A 13 -7.81 -10.16 30.34
C PHE A 13 -8.26 -11.59 29.99
N ALA A 14 -9.41 -11.77 29.34
CA ALA A 14 -9.90 -13.09 28.93
C ALA A 14 -9.11 -13.68 27.75
N SER A 15 -8.60 -12.84 26.84
CA SER A 15 -7.83 -13.30 25.67
C SER A 15 -6.39 -13.73 25.99
N ALA A 16 -5.85 -13.31 27.14
CA ALA A 16 -4.48 -13.64 27.55
C ALA A 16 -4.35 -15.03 28.20
N GLN A 17 -5.45 -15.66 28.62
CA GLN A 17 -5.39 -16.97 29.29
C GLN A 17 -5.52 -18.16 28.34
N LEU A 18 -5.77 -17.94 27.04
CA LEU A 18 -5.94 -19.02 26.06
C LEU A 18 -4.64 -19.46 25.35
N PHE A 19 -3.51 -18.79 25.60
CA PHE A 19 -2.20 -19.09 24.97
C PHE A 19 -1.16 -19.69 25.94
N ALA A 20 -1.60 -20.27 27.06
CA ALA A 20 -0.71 -20.85 28.07
C ALA A 20 -0.75 -22.39 28.15
N ALA A 21 -1.16 -23.07 27.07
CA ALA A 21 -1.02 -24.52 26.94
C ALA A 21 -0.11 -24.83 25.75
N GLU A 22 0.93 -25.62 26.01
CA GLU A 22 1.92 -26.14 25.04
C GLU A 22 3.11 -25.24 24.68
N SER A 23 3.92 -24.91 25.69
CA SER A 23 5.34 -24.64 25.47
C SER A 23 6.15 -25.18 26.65
N LYS A 24 6.62 -26.43 26.50
CA LYS A 24 7.66 -27.02 27.37
C LYS A 24 9.03 -26.51 26.93
N THR A 25 9.32 -25.24 27.15
CA THR A 25 10.70 -24.72 27.12
C THR A 25 10.87 -23.65 28.18
N PRO A 26 11.95 -23.68 28.99
CA PRO A 26 12.21 -22.62 29.96
C PRO A 26 12.61 -21.35 29.21
N ILE A 27 11.63 -20.50 28.90
CA ILE A 27 11.87 -19.19 28.30
C ILE A 27 12.54 -18.31 29.35
N ASN A 28 13.79 -17.90 29.06
CA ASN A 28 14.58 -17.05 29.91
C ASN A 28 13.86 -15.69 30.10
N LYS A 29 13.41 -15.40 31.33
CA LYS A 29 12.61 -14.22 31.68
C LYS A 29 13.22 -12.89 31.22
N ALA A 30 14.55 -12.84 31.04
CA ALA A 30 15.25 -11.67 30.53
C ALA A 30 14.92 -11.37 29.05
N LEU A 31 14.65 -12.39 28.23
CA LEU A 31 14.33 -12.24 26.81
C LEU A 31 12.91 -11.69 26.59
N LEU A 32 11.96 -12.18 27.40
CA LEU A 32 10.56 -11.68 27.41
C LEU A 32 10.47 -10.22 27.85
N SER A 33 11.27 -9.83 28.84
CA SER A 33 11.33 -8.43 29.30
C SER A 33 11.87 -7.49 28.20
N LYS A 34 12.92 -7.90 27.48
CA LYS A 34 13.45 -7.12 26.35
C LYS A 34 12.44 -6.96 25.21
N MET A 35 11.78 -8.04 24.78
CA MET A 35 10.77 -7.95 23.72
C MET A 35 9.56 -7.08 24.12
N ALA A 36 9.10 -7.17 25.37
CA ALA A 36 8.01 -6.33 25.88
C ALA A 36 8.40 -4.84 25.92
N THR A 37 9.67 -4.52 26.16
CA THR A 37 10.15 -3.14 26.26
C THR A 37 10.31 -2.49 24.88
N GLU A 38 10.80 -3.24 23.88
CA GLU A 38 10.89 -2.76 22.49
C GLU A 38 9.50 -2.57 21.84
N TYR A 39 8.54 -3.45 22.15
CA TYR A 39 7.16 -3.32 21.66
C TYR A 39 6.42 -2.11 22.26
N HIS A 40 6.71 -1.76 23.51
CA HIS A 40 6.14 -0.57 24.15
C HIS A 40 6.73 0.74 23.59
N LEU A 41 8.02 0.77 23.24
CA LEU A 41 8.63 1.95 22.63
C LEU A 41 8.14 2.18 21.19
N ALA A 42 7.94 1.11 20.42
CA ALA A 42 7.39 1.21 19.06
C ALA A 42 5.93 1.67 19.02
N SER A 43 5.12 1.28 20.02
CA SER A 43 3.71 1.73 20.12
C SER A 43 3.57 3.17 20.57
N VAL A 44 4.38 3.63 21.54
CA VAL A 44 4.35 5.02 22.03
C VAL A 44 4.90 6.03 21.00
N ALA A 45 5.90 5.62 20.19
CA ALA A 45 6.37 6.43 19.07
C ALA A 45 5.28 6.63 17.99
N LYS A 46 4.46 5.60 17.75
CA LYS A 46 3.35 5.63 16.79
C LYS A 46 2.18 6.50 17.28
N GLU A 47 1.88 6.50 18.58
CA GLU A 47 0.88 7.38 19.19
C GLU A 47 1.31 8.86 19.20
N SER A 48 2.60 9.13 19.36
CA SER A 48 3.14 10.51 19.34
C SER A 48 2.99 11.17 17.96
N SER A 49 3.04 10.39 16.87
CA SER A 49 2.77 10.87 15.51
C SER A 49 1.27 11.09 15.23
N LEU A 50 0.39 10.31 15.86
CA LEU A 50 -1.08 10.45 15.72
C LEU A 50 -1.63 11.64 16.52
N LEU A 51 -0.99 12.01 17.63
CA LEU A 51 -1.40 13.16 18.43
C LEU A 51 -1.21 14.51 17.72
N ASN A 52 -0.29 14.61 16.74
CA ASN A 52 -0.13 15.81 15.92
C ASN A 52 -1.22 15.98 14.85
N PHE A 53 -1.93 14.91 14.45
CA PHE A 53 -3.04 14.99 13.50
C PHE A 53 -4.32 15.58 14.11
N SER A 54 -4.53 15.38 15.42
CA SER A 54 -5.69 15.92 16.16
C SER A 54 -5.76 17.45 16.12
N SER A 55 -4.63 18.12 15.92
CA SER A 55 -4.51 19.58 15.84
C SER A 55 -5.02 20.16 14.51
N LEU A 56 -5.06 19.36 13.45
CA LEU A 56 -5.47 19.77 12.09
C LEU A 56 -6.98 19.66 11.85
N LEU A 57 -7.72 18.95 12.72
CA LEU A 57 -9.16 18.67 12.55
C LEU A 57 -10.08 19.60 13.36
N LYS A 58 -9.56 20.70 13.94
CA LYS A 58 -10.36 21.63 14.75
C LYS A 58 -10.90 22.81 13.92
N GLY A 59 -11.89 22.52 13.08
CA GLY A 59 -12.76 23.50 12.40
C GLY A 59 -14.24 23.27 12.76
N PRO A 60 -15.10 24.30 12.77
CA PRO A 60 -16.41 24.25 13.43
C PRO A 60 -17.42 23.44 12.62
N GLY A 61 -18.27 22.69 13.32
CA GLY A 61 -19.27 21.83 12.73
C GLY A 61 -20.39 22.60 12.01
N THR A 62 -20.93 21.98 10.96
CA THR A 62 -22.36 21.63 10.78
C THR A 62 -22.64 21.28 9.31
N GLN A 63 -23.58 20.34 9.13
CA GLN A 63 -24.37 20.05 7.93
C GLN A 63 -23.72 19.26 6.78
N SER A 64 -24.24 18.03 6.68
CA SER A 64 -24.49 17.25 5.46
C SER A 64 -24.67 18.10 4.20
N HIS A 65 -23.85 17.86 3.19
CA HIS A 65 -24.19 17.77 1.75
C HIS A 65 -22.89 17.41 1.02
N GLY A 66 -22.98 16.48 0.06
CA GLY A 66 -21.84 15.94 -0.67
C GLY A 66 -20.89 17.03 -1.18
N ARG A 67 -19.60 16.90 -0.85
CA ARG A 67 -18.55 17.73 -1.43
C ARG A 67 -17.42 16.84 -1.93
N ARG A 68 -17.42 16.73 -3.26
CA ARG A 68 -16.27 16.74 -4.16
C ARG A 68 -15.05 17.38 -3.49
N CYS A 69 -13.96 16.63 -3.38
CA CYS A 69 -12.65 17.12 -2.97
C CYS A 69 -12.06 17.94 -4.13
N ASP A 70 -12.55 19.16 -4.35
CA ASP A 70 -11.88 20.15 -5.20
C ASP A 70 -11.28 21.21 -4.26
N ASP A 71 -9.97 21.41 -4.41
CA ASP A 71 -9.13 22.50 -3.90
C ASP A 71 -8.95 22.61 -2.38
N GLU A 72 -7.83 22.07 -1.85
CA GLU A 72 -6.86 22.89 -1.10
C GLU A 72 -5.51 22.17 -0.93
N GLN A 73 -4.54 22.55 -1.77
CA GLN A 73 -3.09 22.52 -1.50
C GLN A 73 -2.53 21.28 -0.73
N SER A 74 -2.69 20.10 -1.32
CA SER A 74 -2.15 18.83 -0.80
C SER A 74 -0.61 18.82 -0.77
N GLY A 75 -0.02 18.65 0.41
CA GLY A 75 1.36 18.19 0.54
C GLY A 75 1.56 16.83 -0.15
N PRO A 76 2.80 16.30 -0.24
CA PRO A 76 3.12 15.11 -1.02
C PRO A 76 2.31 13.85 -0.67
N SER A 77 1.64 13.82 0.49
CA SER A 77 0.78 12.73 0.94
C SER A 77 -0.71 12.90 0.60
N GLY A 78 -1.19 14.12 0.31
CA GLY A 78 -2.63 14.33 0.03
C GLY A 78 -3.04 13.76 -1.32
N GLY A 79 -2.21 13.90 -2.36
CA GLY A 79 -2.50 13.33 -3.67
C GLY A 79 -2.66 11.80 -3.68
N CYS A 80 -1.87 11.09 -2.87
CA CYS A 80 -2.03 9.64 -2.69
C CYS A 80 -3.39 9.28 -2.08
N VAL A 81 -3.70 9.91 -0.94
CA VAL A 81 -4.89 9.60 -0.17
C VAL A 81 -6.11 9.88 -1.05
N ASP A 82 -6.12 11.01 -1.75
CA ASP A 82 -7.18 11.38 -2.68
C ASP A 82 -7.34 10.35 -3.81
N ALA A 83 -6.24 9.93 -4.44
CA ALA A 83 -6.26 8.94 -5.52
C ALA A 83 -6.76 7.55 -5.07
N VAL A 84 -6.33 7.11 -3.89
CA VAL A 84 -6.77 5.84 -3.29
C VAL A 84 -8.25 5.92 -2.91
N CYS A 85 -8.66 7.00 -2.23
CA CYS A 85 -10.06 7.21 -1.84
C CYS A 85 -10.99 7.33 -3.05
N GLN A 86 -10.53 7.93 -4.15
CA GLN A 86 -11.30 7.97 -5.39
C GLN A 86 -11.57 6.56 -5.95
N LYS A 87 -10.60 5.65 -5.85
CA LYS A 87 -10.74 4.26 -6.31
C LYS A 87 -11.67 3.44 -5.40
N LEU A 88 -11.54 3.60 -4.08
CA LEU A 88 -12.41 2.94 -3.10
C LEU A 88 -13.86 3.47 -3.11
N GLY A 89 -14.07 4.65 -3.69
CA GLY A 89 -15.38 5.27 -3.78
C GLY A 89 -15.92 5.71 -2.42
N THR A 90 -17.25 5.82 -2.33
CA THR A 90 -17.93 6.50 -1.21
C THR A 90 -17.71 5.84 0.15
N TYR A 91 -17.38 4.54 0.20
CA TYR A 91 -17.36 3.77 1.45
C TYR A 91 -15.97 3.37 1.94
N GLY A 92 -14.90 3.52 1.17
CA GLY A 92 -13.57 3.09 1.63
C GLY A 92 -12.69 4.21 2.21
N CYS A 93 -13.27 5.39 2.42
CA CYS A 93 -12.63 6.54 3.06
C CYS A 93 -13.64 7.39 3.85
N ASP A 94 -14.63 6.75 4.48
CA ASP A 94 -15.70 7.45 5.22
C ASP A 94 -15.50 7.43 6.74
N SER A 95 -14.51 6.68 7.21
CA SER A 95 -14.11 6.60 8.61
C SER A 95 -12.65 7.00 8.86
N GLN A 96 -12.37 7.47 10.09
CA GLN A 96 -11.01 7.79 10.52
C GLN A 96 -10.07 6.58 10.44
N SER A 97 -10.61 5.37 10.64
CA SER A 97 -9.83 4.13 10.57
C SER A 97 -9.35 3.85 9.14
N GLU A 98 -10.21 4.04 8.15
CA GLU A 98 -9.87 3.84 6.73
C GLU A 98 -8.90 4.89 6.23
N ILE A 99 -9.15 6.17 6.54
CA ILE A 99 -8.20 7.25 6.22
C ILE A 99 -6.84 6.97 6.84
N GLY A 100 -6.79 6.48 8.08
CA GLY A 100 -5.53 6.08 8.73
C GLY A 100 -4.83 4.92 8.01
N ALA A 101 -5.59 3.95 7.51
CA ALA A 101 -5.04 2.82 6.76
C ALA A 101 -4.55 3.24 5.36
N VAL A 102 -5.29 4.10 4.66
CA VAL A 102 -4.87 4.70 3.39
C VAL A 102 -3.62 5.55 3.58
N ALA A 103 -3.59 6.41 4.61
CA ALA A 103 -2.41 7.19 4.93
C ALA A 103 -1.18 6.32 5.22
N ALA A 104 -1.37 5.16 5.87
CA ALA A 104 -0.29 4.21 6.09
C ALA A 104 0.24 3.61 4.77
N ILE A 105 -0.66 3.26 3.83
CA ILE A 105 -0.29 2.83 2.47
C ILE A 105 0.52 3.94 1.78
N CYS A 106 0.02 5.18 1.86
CA CYS A 106 0.64 6.36 1.25
C CYS A 106 1.99 6.76 1.86
N SER A 107 2.23 6.40 3.13
CA SER A 107 3.46 6.72 3.86
C SER A 107 4.61 5.77 3.54
N ASN A 108 4.31 4.55 3.12
CA ASN A 108 5.31 3.64 2.56
C ASN A 108 5.69 4.17 1.18
N GLN A 109 6.95 4.05 0.77
CA GLN A 109 7.45 4.59 -0.51
C GLN A 109 6.89 3.84 -1.73
N TYR A 110 5.57 3.87 -1.92
CA TYR A 110 4.88 3.25 -3.02
C TYR A 110 4.97 4.14 -4.26
N ASN A 111 4.97 3.51 -5.43
CA ASN A 111 4.97 4.23 -6.69
C ASN A 111 3.53 4.44 -7.16
N GLU A 112 3.08 5.70 -7.14
CA GLU A 112 1.72 6.09 -7.55
C GLU A 112 1.39 5.68 -8.99
N SER A 113 2.36 5.80 -9.90
CA SER A 113 2.19 5.39 -11.29
C SER A 113 2.01 3.87 -11.41
N CYS A 114 2.74 3.09 -10.62
CA CYS A 114 2.57 1.64 -10.55
C CYS A 114 1.18 1.27 -9.99
N LEU A 115 0.78 1.87 -8.87
CA LEU A 115 -0.52 1.60 -8.24
C LEU A 115 -1.66 1.94 -9.21
N THR A 116 -1.59 3.10 -9.85
CA THR A 116 -2.60 3.55 -10.81
C THR A 116 -2.65 2.62 -12.02
N ALA A 117 -1.51 2.27 -12.61
CA ALA A 117 -1.44 1.36 -13.74
C ALA A 117 -2.03 -0.02 -13.38
N ALA A 118 -1.63 -0.57 -12.23
CA ALA A 118 -2.12 -1.85 -11.76
C ALA A 118 -3.63 -1.86 -11.53
N CYS A 119 -4.15 -0.88 -10.78
CA CYS A 119 -5.58 -0.78 -10.55
C CYS A 119 -6.39 -0.58 -11.84
N ASN A 120 -5.86 0.16 -12.81
CA ASN A 120 -6.54 0.36 -14.08
C ASN A 120 -6.60 -0.93 -14.91
N ARG A 121 -5.62 -1.82 -14.77
CA ARG A 121 -5.56 -3.09 -15.50
C ARG A 121 -6.39 -4.20 -14.86
N LEU A 122 -6.35 -4.30 -13.53
CA LEU A 122 -7.20 -5.22 -12.77
C LEU A 122 -8.69 -4.84 -12.83
N GLY A 123 -8.97 -3.59 -13.17
CA GLY A 123 -10.33 -3.06 -13.29
C GLY A 123 -11.04 -3.02 -11.94
N THR A 124 -12.36 -3.16 -11.98
CA THR A 124 -13.22 -2.96 -10.80
C THR A 124 -13.00 -3.98 -9.69
N TYR A 125 -12.37 -5.13 -9.95
CA TYR A 125 -12.27 -6.23 -8.98
C TYR A 125 -10.89 -6.37 -8.33
N GLY A 126 -9.94 -5.49 -8.62
CA GLY A 126 -8.59 -5.59 -8.04
C GLY A 126 -8.12 -4.35 -7.30
N CYS A 127 -8.97 -3.33 -7.16
CA CYS A 127 -8.74 -2.13 -6.36
C CYS A 127 -10.06 -1.49 -5.88
N ASP A 128 -11.06 -2.30 -5.52
CA ASP A 128 -12.33 -1.78 -4.95
C ASP A 128 -12.39 -1.91 -3.42
N SER A 129 -11.45 -2.63 -2.83
CA SER A 129 -11.31 -2.76 -1.38
C SER A 129 -9.95 -2.30 -0.88
N LEU A 130 -9.90 -1.93 0.40
CA LEU A 130 -8.67 -1.44 1.03
C LEU A 130 -7.58 -2.53 1.09
N ASP A 131 -7.97 -3.79 1.26
CA ASP A 131 -7.05 -4.93 1.28
C ASP A 131 -6.42 -5.18 -0.10
N GLU A 132 -7.18 -5.01 -1.17
CA GLU A 132 -6.66 -5.10 -2.55
C GLU A 132 -5.70 -3.98 -2.87
N ILE A 133 -6.06 -2.73 -2.55
CA ILE A 133 -5.17 -1.59 -2.75
C ILE A 133 -3.88 -1.77 -1.96
N LYS A 134 -3.96 -2.28 -0.73
CA LYS A 134 -2.79 -2.61 0.08
C LYS A 134 -1.93 -3.69 -0.57
N ALA A 135 -2.53 -4.72 -1.15
CA ALA A 135 -1.81 -5.77 -1.87
C ALA A 135 -1.09 -5.21 -3.11
N VAL A 136 -1.78 -4.38 -3.91
CA VAL A 136 -1.18 -3.72 -5.09
C VAL A 136 -0.06 -2.76 -4.69
N ALA A 137 -0.28 -1.95 -3.65
CA ALA A 137 0.73 -1.02 -3.15
C ALA A 137 1.99 -1.76 -2.68
N GLY A 138 1.84 -2.91 -2.02
CA GLY A 138 2.98 -3.74 -1.61
C GLY A 138 3.79 -4.28 -2.81
N VAL A 139 3.12 -4.65 -3.90
CA VAL A 139 3.78 -5.04 -5.16
C VAL A 139 4.57 -3.86 -5.76
N CYS A 140 4.03 -2.65 -5.64
CA CYS A 140 4.62 -1.43 -6.20
C CYS A 140 5.73 -0.79 -5.36
N GLU A 141 5.99 -1.26 -4.14
CA GLU A 141 6.95 -0.64 -3.19
C GLU A 141 8.39 -0.57 -3.75
N ASN A 142 8.80 -1.54 -4.56
CA ASN A 142 10.16 -1.61 -5.11
C ASN A 142 10.29 -1.05 -6.53
N VAL A 143 9.19 -0.54 -7.10
CA VAL A 143 9.17 0.03 -8.44
C VAL A 143 9.55 1.50 -8.36
N ARG A 144 10.75 1.87 -8.82
CA ARG A 144 11.20 3.29 -8.79
C ARG A 144 10.91 4.04 -10.07
N SER A 145 10.87 3.33 -11.19
CA SER A 145 10.59 3.93 -12.49
C SER A 145 9.12 4.32 -12.60
N THR A 146 8.87 5.54 -13.07
CA THR A 146 7.52 6.01 -13.38
C THR A 146 7.10 5.42 -14.73
N GLY A 147 5.90 4.84 -14.81
CA GLY A 147 5.36 4.29 -16.06
C GLY A 147 5.93 2.93 -16.52
N CYS A 148 6.91 2.35 -15.83
CA CYS A 148 7.47 1.06 -16.24
C CYS A 148 6.42 -0.07 -16.28
N VAL A 149 5.63 -0.21 -15.22
CA VAL A 149 4.59 -1.26 -15.16
C VAL A 149 3.56 -1.07 -16.27
N ASP A 150 3.13 0.17 -16.52
CA ASP A 150 2.19 0.46 -17.60
C ASP A 150 2.79 0.08 -18.97
N GLN A 151 4.06 0.41 -19.25
CA GLN A 151 4.71 0.02 -20.50
C GLN A 151 4.83 -1.49 -20.66
N VAL A 152 5.19 -2.22 -19.59
CA VAL A 152 5.23 -3.68 -19.60
C VAL A 152 3.84 -4.23 -19.95
N CYS A 153 2.80 -3.78 -19.26
CA CYS A 153 1.42 -4.23 -19.49
C CYS A 153 0.86 -3.81 -20.85
N GLN A 154 1.29 -2.68 -21.41
CA GLN A 154 0.92 -2.28 -22.77
C GLN A 154 1.50 -3.24 -23.81
N ARG A 155 2.74 -3.70 -23.62
CA ARG A 155 3.41 -4.60 -24.56
C ARG A 155 2.87 -6.03 -24.51
N LEU A 156 2.53 -6.52 -23.33
CA LEU A 156 1.86 -7.81 -23.15
C LEU A 156 0.42 -7.82 -23.68
N GLY A 157 -0.15 -6.64 -23.98
CA GLY A 157 -1.47 -6.49 -24.59
C GLY A 157 -2.62 -6.58 -23.60
N THR A 158 -3.82 -6.85 -24.11
CA THR A 158 -5.07 -6.78 -23.31
C THR A 158 -5.13 -7.79 -22.17
N TYR A 159 -4.57 -8.99 -22.38
CA TYR A 159 -4.53 -10.07 -21.39
C TYR A 159 -3.21 -10.11 -20.61
N GLY A 160 -2.36 -9.10 -20.82
CA GLY A 160 -1.14 -8.93 -20.06
C GLY A 160 -1.39 -7.97 -18.91
N CYS A 161 -1.30 -8.47 -17.68
CA CYS A 161 -1.58 -7.74 -16.44
C CYS A 161 -3.07 -7.65 -16.06
N ASP A 162 -3.91 -8.62 -16.43
CA ASP A 162 -5.31 -8.66 -16.01
C ASP A 162 -5.52 -9.35 -14.65
N SER A 163 -4.45 -9.88 -14.07
CA SER A 163 -4.45 -10.53 -12.76
C SER A 163 -3.36 -9.98 -11.82
N MET A 164 -3.58 -10.14 -10.51
CA MET A 164 -2.62 -9.73 -9.48
C MET A 164 -1.25 -10.41 -9.64
N THR A 165 -1.24 -11.66 -10.12
CA THR A 165 0.00 -12.40 -10.39
C THR A 165 0.81 -11.76 -11.49
N GLU A 166 0.17 -11.37 -12.60
CA GLU A 166 0.84 -10.73 -13.73
C GLU A 166 1.30 -9.31 -13.40
N ILE A 167 0.50 -8.56 -12.64
CA ILE A 167 0.92 -7.27 -12.08
C ILE A 167 2.17 -7.42 -11.21
N SER A 168 2.20 -8.44 -10.36
CA SER A 168 3.37 -8.75 -9.53
C SER A 168 4.60 -9.03 -10.39
N SER A 169 4.46 -9.84 -11.44
CA SER A 169 5.55 -10.10 -12.38
C SER A 169 6.01 -8.86 -13.13
N ALA A 170 5.09 -8.02 -13.62
CA ALA A 170 5.43 -6.77 -14.29
C ALA A 170 6.17 -5.80 -13.35
N ALA A 171 5.71 -5.66 -12.11
CA ALA A 171 6.38 -4.86 -11.10
C ALA A 171 7.77 -5.41 -10.74
N GLN A 172 7.92 -6.73 -10.66
CA GLN A 172 9.22 -7.37 -10.45
C GLN A 172 10.20 -7.12 -11.59
N ALA A 173 9.73 -7.20 -12.85
CA ALA A 173 10.54 -6.83 -14.01
C ALA A 173 11.00 -5.36 -13.91
N CYS A 174 10.12 -4.47 -13.46
CA CYS A 174 10.43 -3.06 -13.24
C CYS A 174 11.31 -2.75 -12.02
N SER A 175 11.54 -3.73 -11.14
CA SER A 175 12.31 -3.53 -9.92
C SER A 175 13.79 -3.26 -10.22
N GLY A 176 14.28 -2.12 -9.74
CA GLY A 176 15.66 -1.66 -9.92
C GLY A 176 15.94 -0.94 -11.25
N ILE A 177 14.91 -0.69 -12.06
CA ILE A 177 14.98 0.19 -13.25
C ILE A 177 14.63 1.61 -12.79
N ARG A 178 15.40 2.62 -13.23
CA ARG A 178 15.09 4.03 -12.95
C ARG A 178 14.41 4.70 -14.14
N ASP A 179 14.81 4.34 -15.35
CA ASP A 179 14.21 4.84 -16.58
C ASP A 179 13.42 3.77 -17.34
N ALA A 180 12.09 3.92 -17.40
CA ALA A 180 11.22 3.06 -18.21
C ALA A 180 11.55 3.14 -19.71
N GLY A 181 12.08 4.27 -20.18
CA GLY A 181 12.47 4.49 -21.56
C GLY A 181 13.45 3.45 -22.09
N CYS A 182 14.29 2.86 -21.22
CA CYS A 182 15.21 1.79 -21.59
C CYS A 182 14.46 0.54 -22.14
N ILE A 183 13.38 0.11 -21.47
CA ILE A 183 12.60 -1.04 -21.93
C ILE A 183 12.02 -0.74 -23.30
N SER A 184 11.39 0.44 -23.45
CA SER A 184 10.80 0.83 -24.72
C SER A 184 11.83 0.87 -25.85
N ALA A 185 12.98 1.50 -25.63
CA ALA A 185 14.04 1.61 -26.64
C ALA A 185 14.61 0.24 -27.07
N LEU A 186 14.76 -0.70 -26.14
CA LEU A 186 15.24 -2.04 -26.46
C LEU A 186 14.17 -2.86 -27.18
N CYS A 187 12.93 -2.84 -26.69
CA CYS A 187 11.82 -3.53 -27.34
C CYS A 187 11.57 -3.02 -28.77
N ASP A 188 11.65 -1.71 -28.99
CA ASP A 188 11.46 -1.12 -30.33
C ASP A 188 12.56 -1.55 -31.31
N ARG A 189 13.77 -1.84 -30.81
CA ARG A 189 14.87 -2.39 -31.62
C ARG A 189 14.70 -3.87 -31.92
N LEU A 190 14.17 -4.64 -30.99
CA LEU A 190 13.92 -6.08 -31.17
C LEU A 190 12.69 -6.33 -32.07
N GLY A 191 11.80 -5.34 -32.18
CA GLY A 191 10.57 -5.42 -32.96
C GLY A 191 9.46 -6.14 -32.21
N THR A 192 8.37 -6.42 -32.92
CA THR A 192 7.09 -6.88 -32.33
C THR A 192 7.19 -8.17 -31.52
N TYR A 193 8.09 -9.09 -31.89
CA TYR A 193 8.27 -10.40 -31.25
C TYR A 193 9.40 -10.43 -30.20
N GLY A 194 9.96 -9.27 -29.88
CA GLY A 194 11.07 -9.17 -28.93
C GLY A 194 10.63 -8.85 -27.50
N CYS A 195 9.34 -8.54 -27.30
CA CYS A 195 8.76 -8.06 -26.05
C CYS A 195 7.24 -8.27 -26.01
N ASP A 196 6.72 -9.35 -26.60
CA ASP A 196 5.29 -9.70 -26.54
C ASP A 196 4.98 -10.77 -25.48
N SER A 197 6.01 -11.36 -24.87
CA SER A 197 5.87 -12.21 -23.69
C SER A 197 6.57 -11.64 -22.45
N LEU A 198 6.10 -12.05 -21.26
CA LEU A 198 6.68 -11.61 -19.99
C LEU A 198 8.15 -12.03 -19.88
N SER A 199 8.50 -13.23 -20.33
CA SER A 199 9.88 -13.73 -20.29
C SER A 199 10.86 -12.89 -21.13
N GLU A 200 10.41 -12.37 -22.27
CA GLU A 200 11.25 -11.50 -23.11
C GLU A 200 11.41 -10.12 -22.49
N ILE A 201 10.31 -9.56 -21.97
CA ILE A 201 10.34 -8.29 -21.24
C ILE A 201 11.25 -8.39 -20.02
N GLU A 202 11.21 -9.50 -19.26
CA GLU A 202 12.11 -9.72 -18.12
C GLU A 202 13.59 -9.74 -18.55
N ALA A 203 13.89 -10.36 -19.70
CA ALA A 203 15.24 -10.37 -20.25
C ALA A 203 15.71 -8.95 -20.63
N VAL A 204 14.84 -8.15 -21.25
CA VAL A 204 15.10 -6.74 -21.58
C VAL A 204 15.24 -5.89 -20.32
N ALA A 205 14.33 -6.05 -19.36
CA ALA A 205 14.32 -5.35 -18.09
C ALA A 205 15.61 -5.59 -17.30
N LYS A 206 16.16 -6.81 -17.34
CA LYS A 206 17.46 -7.14 -16.75
C LYS A 206 18.60 -6.30 -17.35
N SER A 207 18.57 -6.04 -18.65
CA SER A 207 19.54 -5.15 -19.33
C SER A 207 19.36 -3.67 -18.97
N CYS A 208 18.19 -3.29 -18.46
CA CYS A 208 17.85 -1.93 -18.03
C CYS A 208 18.10 -1.65 -16.54
N LYS A 209 18.46 -2.66 -15.74
CA LYS A 209 18.68 -2.45 -14.30
C LYS A 209 19.83 -1.49 -14.04
N GLY A 210 19.58 -0.51 -13.17
CA GLY A 210 20.57 0.50 -12.77
C GLY A 210 20.71 1.68 -13.73
N GLN A 211 20.03 1.66 -14.89
CA GLN A 211 19.86 2.82 -15.77
C GLN A 211 18.76 3.73 -15.24
#